data_AF-A0A8N1S583-F1
#
_entry.id   AF-A0A8N1S583-F1
#
_cell.length_a   1.000
_cell.length_b   1.000
_cell.length_c   1.000
_cell.angle_alpha   90.00
_cell.angle_beta   90.00
_cell.angle_gamma   90.00
#
_symmetry.space_group_name_H-M   'P 1'
#
loop_
_entity.id
_entity.type
_entity.pdbx_description
1 polymer ?
#
loop_
_entity_poly.entity_id
_entity_poly.type
_entity_poly.pdbx_seq_one_letter_code
_entity_poly.pdbx_strand_id
1 'polypeptide(L)'
;MRGQSVKRKENFFLQHPHRSLLAVGSSCDKIKIMFSSVTEKQQVLMLFLLEIILIAIIGALMTYGPEANASLLKNHTGQYMIYNMCTHIHMYTLCLALRTKMCGWVTEQQKFDDAFVWELEDEPQFEIGKNRTDNSHTNEHMVMGFLMTFLKKYSQSAVGLTFLVGAILVQVALICEGLMNVKLGKRAYISLGSLLSADVAVATPLISMGAVLGKVTYMQLIFMGIVELIMFTINKYVGETMFMAVDAGDSMFVHVFGAYFGLAISFVFGTKEKPKEHALEMSSYQSDVFAMIGTVFLWLFWPSFNSAGLTGDDQQRAIINTLLSISASCVITFAVSALVSEDNKFNMVHVQNSTLAGGVAIGTAAGMMCQPVGALIVGAISGIISVLGYKYLTVIMKIIVQL
;
A
#
# COMPACT_ATOMS: atom_id res chain seq x y z
N MET A 1 29.19 63.64 -16.37
CA MET A 1 30.42 64.14 -15.71
C MET A 1 30.15 64.26 -14.21
N ARG A 2 31.16 63.85 -13.44
CA ARG A 2 31.38 63.82 -11.98
C ARG A 2 30.49 64.67 -11.06
N GLY A 3 30.15 64.07 -9.92
CA GLY A 3 29.96 64.73 -8.63
C GLY A 3 30.20 63.73 -7.50
N GLN A 4 31.40 63.74 -6.91
CA GLN A 4 31.77 62.99 -5.70
C GLN A 4 31.90 63.97 -4.52
N SER A 5 31.80 63.40 -3.30
CA SER A 5 32.33 63.87 -2.01
C SER A 5 31.32 64.55 -1.08
N VAL A 6 31.15 64.01 0.14
CA VAL A 6 31.82 64.52 1.36
C VAL A 6 31.54 63.62 2.59
N LYS A 7 32.63 63.09 3.17
CA LYS A 7 33.04 62.88 4.60
C LYS A 7 32.02 62.34 5.63
N ARG A 8 32.29 61.22 6.32
CA ARG A 8 33.34 60.88 7.32
C ARG A 8 33.08 61.48 8.72
N LYS A 9 32.97 60.58 9.73
CA LYS A 9 33.53 60.59 11.11
C LYS A 9 32.56 59.88 12.08
N GLU A 10 32.93 59.11 13.10
CA GLU A 10 34.16 58.48 13.61
C GLU A 10 33.72 57.76 14.93
N ASN A 11 34.45 56.70 15.29
CA ASN A 11 34.64 56.12 16.65
C ASN A 11 33.61 55.11 17.19
N PHE A 12 33.91 53.80 17.21
CA PHE A 12 34.77 53.04 18.15
C PHE A 12 34.30 53.15 19.61
N PHE A 13 33.70 52.07 20.15
CA PHE A 13 34.25 51.30 21.29
C PHE A 13 33.37 50.08 21.64
N LEU A 14 34.06 49.03 22.11
CA LEU A 14 33.60 47.83 22.84
C LEU A 14 33.29 46.55 22.05
N GLN A 15 34.37 45.75 21.96
CA GLN A 15 34.38 44.29 21.98
C GLN A 15 33.42 43.70 23.03
N HIS A 16 32.64 42.68 22.66
CA HIS A 16 32.84 41.29 23.13
C HIS A 16 31.92 40.31 22.38
N PRO A 17 32.40 39.08 22.08
CA PRO A 17 31.63 38.07 21.36
C PRO A 17 30.91 37.13 22.34
N HIS A 18 29.62 36.88 22.15
CA HIS A 18 28.96 35.77 22.82
C HIS A 18 27.82 35.17 21.99
N ARG A 19 27.93 33.84 21.79
CA ARG A 19 26.90 32.84 21.45
C ARG A 19 26.45 32.87 19.98
N SER A 20 26.90 32.00 19.07
CA SER A 20 27.11 30.54 19.14
C SER A 20 26.00 29.80 19.89
N LEU A 21 24.79 29.81 19.34
CA LEU A 21 23.74 28.82 19.57
C LEU A 21 22.58 29.12 18.61
N LEU A 22 22.56 28.44 17.46
CA LEU A 22 21.37 28.06 16.67
C LEU A 22 21.85 27.42 15.34
N ALA A 23 22.72 26.42 15.45
CA ALA A 23 22.98 25.46 14.38
C ALA A 23 22.57 24.08 14.89
N VAL A 24 21.31 23.94 15.29
CA VAL A 24 20.67 22.63 15.39
C VAL A 24 20.06 22.38 14.02
N GLY A 25 20.89 21.92 13.07
CA GLY A 25 20.36 21.26 11.88
C GLY A 25 19.49 20.12 12.35
N SER A 26 18.23 20.07 11.90
CA SER A 26 17.30 19.05 12.36
C SER A 26 17.87 17.67 12.01
N SER A 27 17.54 16.64 12.80
CA SER A 27 17.93 15.26 12.47
C SER A 27 17.47 14.86 11.06
N CYS A 28 16.39 15.50 10.56
CA CYS A 28 15.86 15.32 9.22
C CYS A 28 16.79 15.87 8.13
N ASP A 29 17.43 17.03 8.34
CA ASP A 29 18.38 17.62 7.38
C ASP A 29 19.62 16.74 7.23
N LYS A 30 20.09 16.13 8.32
CA LYS A 30 21.23 15.19 8.29
C LYS A 30 20.92 13.91 7.52
N ILE A 31 19.72 13.35 7.66
CA ILE A 31 19.29 12.16 6.91
C ILE A 31 19.15 12.50 5.41
N LYS A 32 18.59 13.67 5.09
CA LYS A 32 18.47 14.15 3.70
C LYS A 32 19.84 14.29 3.03
N ILE A 33 20.81 14.87 3.73
CA ILE A 33 22.20 15.04 3.25
C ILE A 33 22.93 13.69 3.11
N MET A 34 22.72 12.75 4.04
CA MET A 34 23.38 11.44 4.01
C MET A 34 23.01 10.62 2.77
N PHE A 35 21.74 10.69 2.33
CA PHE A 35 21.29 10.00 1.12
C PHE A 35 21.54 10.79 -0.17
N SER A 36 21.62 12.13 -0.11
CA SER A 36 21.92 12.95 -1.31
C SER A 36 23.39 12.90 -1.74
N SER A 37 24.30 12.40 -0.89
CA SER A 37 25.73 12.26 -1.21
C SER A 37 26.12 10.90 -1.81
N VAL A 38 25.18 9.98 -1.97
CA VAL A 38 25.46 8.62 -2.47
C VAL A 38 25.36 8.61 -3.99
N THR A 39 26.45 8.25 -4.65
CA THR A 39 26.48 8.09 -6.11
C THR A 39 25.64 6.89 -6.56
N GLU A 40 25.11 6.90 -7.78
CA GLU A 40 24.32 5.77 -8.33
C GLU A 40 25.06 4.43 -8.22
N LYS A 41 26.39 4.42 -8.48
CA LYS A 41 27.23 3.23 -8.33
C LYS A 41 27.28 2.70 -6.90
N GLN A 42 27.27 3.59 -5.90
CA GLN A 42 27.24 3.20 -4.50
C GLN A 42 25.87 2.62 -4.12
N GLN A 43 24.77 3.15 -4.64
CA GLN A 43 23.43 2.57 -4.37
C GLN A 43 23.30 1.15 -4.93
N VAL A 44 23.81 0.90 -6.15
CA VAL A 44 23.86 -0.45 -6.73
C VAL A 44 24.70 -1.39 -5.86
N LEU A 45 25.88 -0.95 -5.40
CA LEU A 45 26.73 -1.75 -4.51
C LEU A 45 26.03 -2.06 -3.17
N MET A 46 25.25 -1.12 -2.65
CA MET A 46 24.46 -1.33 -1.43
C MET A 46 23.37 -2.40 -1.63
N LEU A 47 22.73 -2.48 -2.81
CA LEU A 47 21.78 -3.55 -3.11
C LEU A 47 22.45 -4.93 -3.13
N PHE A 48 23.61 -5.06 -3.78
CA PHE A 48 24.38 -6.31 -3.76
C PHE A 48 24.80 -6.69 -2.34
N LEU A 49 25.28 -5.72 -1.56
CA LEU A 49 25.67 -5.96 -0.18
C LEU A 49 24.48 -6.40 0.68
N LEU A 50 23.31 -5.75 0.51
CA LEU A 50 22.09 -6.10 1.22
C LEU A 50 21.66 -7.54 0.90
N GLU A 51 21.64 -7.92 -0.37
CA GLU A 51 21.28 -9.28 -0.77
C GLU A 51 22.25 -10.33 -0.22
N ILE A 52 23.56 -10.05 -0.24
CA ILE A 52 24.57 -10.94 0.37
C ILE A 52 24.32 -11.10 1.87
N ILE A 53 23.96 -10.03 2.57
CA ILE A 53 23.61 -10.07 4.00
C ILE A 53 22.36 -10.91 4.22
N LEU A 54 21.31 -10.72 3.42
CA LEU A 54 20.07 -11.51 3.52
C LEU A 54 20.33 -12.99 3.29
N ILE A 55 21.10 -13.35 2.26
CA ILE A 55 21.51 -14.73 1.97
C ILE A 55 22.26 -15.33 3.17
N ALA A 56 23.22 -14.59 3.74
CA ALA A 56 23.99 -15.06 4.88
C ALA A 56 23.11 -15.29 6.12
N ILE A 57 22.18 -14.37 6.41
CA ILE A 57 21.28 -14.47 7.56
C ILE A 57 20.29 -15.63 7.37
N ILE A 58 19.62 -15.72 6.22
CA ILE A 58 18.67 -16.82 5.92
C ILE A 58 19.40 -18.17 5.97
N GLY A 59 20.59 -18.26 5.36
CA GLY A 59 21.41 -19.47 5.36
C GLY A 59 21.88 -19.91 6.76
N ALA A 60 22.07 -18.96 7.68
CA ALA A 60 22.45 -19.23 9.06
C ALA A 60 21.26 -19.60 9.95
N LEU A 61 20.15 -18.87 9.83
CA LEU A 61 19.03 -18.93 10.78
C LEU A 61 17.90 -19.84 10.35
N MET A 62 17.74 -20.11 9.05
CA MET A 62 16.55 -20.75 8.52
C MET A 62 16.86 -22.11 7.87
N THR A 63 15.85 -22.98 7.82
CA THR A 63 15.90 -24.26 7.14
C THR A 63 14.48 -24.70 6.74
N TYR A 64 14.37 -25.69 5.86
CA TYR A 64 13.05 -26.21 5.48
C TYR A 64 12.42 -27.01 6.62
N GLY A 65 11.13 -26.79 6.85
CA GLY A 65 10.33 -27.61 7.76
C GLY A 65 10.23 -29.07 7.29
N PRO A 66 9.92 -30.01 8.19
CA PRO A 66 9.74 -31.42 7.84
C PRO A 66 8.63 -31.66 6.80
N GLU A 67 7.65 -30.75 6.71
CA GLU A 67 6.55 -30.79 5.73
C GLU A 67 7.01 -30.52 4.29
N ALA A 68 8.15 -29.83 4.10
CA ALA A 68 8.74 -29.61 2.79
C ALA A 68 9.54 -30.84 2.28
N ASN A 69 9.69 -31.89 3.11
CA ASN A 69 10.37 -33.10 2.72
C ASN A 69 9.40 -34.03 1.95
N ALA A 70 9.58 -34.12 0.63
CA ALA A 70 8.74 -34.86 -0.31
C ALA A 70 8.60 -36.38 -0.04
N SER A 71 9.29 -36.90 0.98
CA SER A 71 9.27 -38.32 1.36
C SER A 71 8.15 -38.71 2.34
N LEU A 72 7.44 -37.76 2.96
CA LEU A 72 6.43 -38.04 4.00
C LEU A 72 4.97 -37.77 3.61
N LEU A 73 4.71 -37.11 2.47
CA LEU A 73 3.36 -36.74 2.01
C LEU A 73 2.81 -37.70 0.94
N LYS A 74 2.73 -38.99 1.25
CA LYS A 74 1.89 -39.95 0.51
C LYS A 74 0.59 -40.34 1.19
N ASN A 75 0.29 -39.79 2.37
CA ASN A 75 -0.98 -40.05 3.04
C ASN A 75 -1.75 -38.75 3.30
N HIS A 76 -2.81 -38.57 2.51
CA HIS A 76 -4.03 -37.81 2.75
C HIS A 76 -3.99 -36.67 3.79
N THR A 77 -3.90 -35.43 3.31
CA THR A 77 -4.62 -34.21 3.80
C THR A 77 -4.01 -32.90 3.28
N GLY A 78 -2.77 -32.90 2.78
CA GLY A 78 -2.05 -31.70 2.32
C GLY A 78 -2.47 -31.11 0.96
N GLN A 79 -3.45 -31.71 0.28
CA GLN A 79 -3.82 -31.32 -1.09
C GLN A 79 -4.79 -30.12 -1.15
N TYR A 80 -5.23 -29.58 -0.01
CA TYR A 80 -6.22 -28.49 0.05
C TYR A 80 -5.62 -27.08 0.18
N MET A 81 -4.38 -26.93 0.66
CA MET A 81 -3.77 -25.59 0.86
C MET A 81 -3.33 -24.95 -0.47
N ILE A 82 -2.74 -25.73 -1.37
CA ILE A 82 -2.24 -25.22 -2.67
C ILE A 82 -3.39 -24.96 -3.66
N TYR A 83 -4.51 -25.69 -3.54
CA TYR A 83 -5.68 -25.44 -4.38
C TYR A 83 -6.47 -24.19 -3.96
N ASN A 84 -6.52 -23.84 -2.66
CA ASN A 84 -7.28 -22.66 -2.20
C ASN A 84 -6.63 -21.31 -2.53
N MET A 85 -5.31 -21.27 -2.77
CA MET A 85 -4.63 -20.03 -3.14
C MET A 85 -4.95 -19.58 -4.59
N CYS A 86 -5.47 -20.49 -5.43
CA CYS A 86 -5.66 -20.24 -6.87
C CYS A 86 -7.04 -20.68 -7.45
N THR A 87 -7.92 -21.34 -6.68
CA THR A 87 -9.20 -21.85 -7.22
C THR A 87 -10.45 -21.23 -6.59
N HIS A 88 -10.63 -19.92 -6.79
CA HIS A 88 -11.99 -19.35 -6.90
C HIS A 88 -12.15 -18.37 -8.07
N ILE A 89 -11.39 -18.58 -9.16
CA ILE A 89 -11.69 -17.96 -10.46
C ILE A 89 -12.96 -18.58 -11.11
N HIS A 90 -13.47 -19.71 -10.60
CA HIS A 90 -14.68 -20.37 -11.14
C HIS A 90 -16.03 -19.83 -10.62
N MET A 91 -16.07 -18.72 -9.88
CA MET A 91 -17.34 -18.08 -9.51
C MET A 91 -17.68 -16.85 -10.36
N TYR A 92 -17.08 -16.71 -11.56
CA TYR A 92 -17.38 -15.60 -12.49
C TYR A 92 -18.13 -16.00 -13.76
N THR A 93 -18.59 -17.26 -13.87
CA THR A 93 -19.40 -17.70 -15.02
C THR A 93 -20.91 -17.58 -14.78
N LEU A 94 -21.35 -16.92 -13.70
CA LEU A 94 -22.79 -16.71 -13.39
C LEU A 94 -23.22 -15.24 -13.32
N CYS A 95 -22.52 -14.34 -14.04
CA CYS A 95 -23.01 -12.98 -14.30
C CYS A 95 -23.33 -12.73 -15.78
N LEU A 96 -23.27 -13.76 -16.62
CA LEU A 96 -23.61 -13.67 -18.05
C LEU A 96 -25.05 -14.12 -18.35
N ALA A 97 -26.02 -13.75 -17.53
CA ALA A 97 -27.43 -14.07 -17.83
C ALA A 97 -28.45 -13.20 -17.08
N LEU A 98 -28.31 -11.87 -17.04
CA LEU A 98 -29.43 -10.99 -16.66
C LEU A 98 -29.47 -9.75 -17.56
N ARG A 99 -30.12 -9.90 -18.71
CA ARG A 99 -30.52 -8.80 -19.58
C ARG A 99 -31.87 -8.26 -19.07
N THR A 100 -31.86 -7.48 -18.01
CA THR A 100 -33.05 -6.72 -17.59
C THR A 100 -32.89 -5.26 -17.97
N LYS A 101 -33.75 -4.80 -18.88
CA LYS A 101 -33.92 -3.39 -19.23
C LYS A 101 -34.31 -2.62 -17.97
N MET A 102 -33.40 -1.83 -17.43
CA MET A 102 -33.76 -0.70 -16.58
C MET A 102 -33.72 0.58 -17.43
N CYS A 103 -34.81 1.33 -17.38
CA CYS A 103 -35.04 2.54 -18.14
C CYS A 103 -34.20 3.71 -17.62
N GLY A 104 -33.50 4.35 -18.55
CA GLY A 104 -32.90 5.67 -18.45
C GLY A 104 -32.38 6.03 -19.85
N TRP A 105 -32.82 7.14 -20.42
CA TRP A 105 -32.49 7.51 -21.81
C TRP A 105 -31.07 8.07 -21.88
N VAL A 106 -30.10 7.20 -22.12
CA VAL A 106 -28.74 7.55 -22.56
C VAL A 106 -28.65 7.24 -24.05
N THR A 107 -28.26 8.21 -24.88
CA THR A 107 -28.12 8.00 -26.34
C THR A 107 -26.99 7.01 -26.63
N GLU A 108 -27.02 6.33 -27.79
CA GLU A 108 -25.97 5.37 -28.15
C GLU A 108 -24.57 6.00 -28.14
N GLN A 109 -24.42 7.27 -28.54
CA GLN A 109 -23.12 7.95 -28.45
C GLN A 109 -22.67 8.20 -27.00
N GLN A 110 -23.58 8.54 -26.10
CA GLN A 110 -23.27 8.81 -24.69
C GLN A 110 -22.85 7.56 -23.89
N LYS A 111 -23.21 6.36 -24.36
CA LYS A 111 -22.79 5.09 -23.72
C LYS A 111 -21.30 4.77 -23.89
N PHE A 112 -20.67 5.34 -24.92
CA PHE A 112 -19.27 5.09 -25.27
C PHE A 112 -18.40 6.34 -25.07
N ASP A 113 -18.92 7.33 -24.36
CA ASP A 113 -18.20 8.56 -24.02
C ASP A 113 -17.88 8.57 -22.53
N ASP A 114 -16.65 8.21 -22.18
CA ASP A 114 -16.18 8.19 -20.79
C ASP A 114 -16.27 9.59 -20.15
N ALA A 115 -16.17 10.68 -20.92
CA ALA A 115 -16.29 12.04 -20.41
C ALA A 115 -17.71 12.38 -19.90
N PHE A 116 -18.72 11.61 -20.32
CA PHE A 116 -20.09 11.75 -19.85
C PHE A 116 -20.26 11.19 -18.42
N VAL A 117 -19.50 10.15 -18.09
CA VAL A 117 -19.62 9.40 -16.83
C VAL A 117 -18.55 9.79 -15.81
N TRP A 118 -17.35 10.13 -16.30
CA TRP A 118 -16.15 10.30 -15.51
C TRP A 118 -15.63 11.74 -15.57
N GLU A 119 -15.04 12.19 -14.46
CA GLU A 119 -14.15 13.35 -14.46
C GLU A 119 -12.82 12.92 -15.13
N LEU A 120 -12.58 13.37 -16.36
CA LEU A 120 -11.34 13.09 -17.10
C LEU A 120 -10.38 14.28 -16.99
N GLU A 121 -9.10 14.00 -16.78
CA GLU A 121 -8.03 15.01 -16.86
C GLU A 121 -7.55 15.17 -18.30
N ASP A 122 -7.36 16.42 -18.75
CA ASP A 122 -6.94 16.75 -20.12
C ASP A 122 -5.49 16.30 -20.39
N GLU A 123 -5.28 15.37 -21.34
CA GLU A 123 -3.94 15.07 -21.90
C GLU A 123 -4.01 14.82 -23.43
N PRO A 124 -2.95 15.18 -24.20
CA PRO A 124 -2.87 14.91 -25.63
C PRO A 124 -2.54 13.44 -25.93
N GLN A 125 -3.12 12.93 -27.02
CA GLN A 125 -3.06 11.51 -27.39
C GLN A 125 -1.66 11.05 -27.81
N PHE A 126 -1.24 9.88 -27.30
CA PHE A 126 -0.14 9.09 -27.86
C PHE A 126 -0.55 7.62 -27.94
N GLU A 127 -0.48 7.03 -29.14
CA GLU A 127 -0.81 5.63 -29.41
C GLU A 127 0.35 4.70 -29.02
N ILE A 128 0.03 3.54 -28.40
CA ILE A 128 1.00 2.46 -28.19
C ILE A 128 0.42 1.12 -28.68
N GLY A 129 1.24 0.41 -29.47
CA GLY A 129 0.94 -0.85 -30.12
C GLY A 129 0.92 -2.10 -29.22
N LYS A 130 0.31 -3.14 -29.77
CA LYS A 130 0.03 -4.47 -29.18
C LYS A 130 1.24 -5.41 -29.18
N ASN A 131 1.46 -6.14 -28.07
CA ASN A 131 1.39 -7.62 -28.00
C ASN A 131 2.02 -8.21 -26.72
N ARG A 132 1.30 -9.13 -26.06
CA ARG A 132 1.60 -10.58 -25.87
C ARG A 132 1.13 -11.09 -24.50
N THR A 133 0.50 -12.27 -24.54
CA THR A 133 -0.03 -13.07 -23.44
C THR A 133 1.05 -13.74 -22.61
N ASP A 134 0.82 -13.94 -21.30
CA ASP A 134 1.01 -15.24 -20.63
C ASP A 134 0.36 -15.25 -19.23
N ASN A 135 -0.12 -16.43 -18.85
CA ASN A 135 -0.73 -16.73 -17.55
C ASN A 135 0.34 -16.81 -16.45
N SER A 136 0.11 -16.17 -15.30
CA SER A 136 0.90 -16.46 -14.09
C SER A 136 0.20 -16.04 -12.80
N HIS A 137 0.56 -16.76 -11.74
CA HIS A 137 0.19 -16.56 -10.34
C HIS A 137 0.40 -15.09 -9.91
N THR A 138 -0.58 -14.52 -9.21
CA THR A 138 -0.57 -13.09 -8.85
C THR A 138 0.14 -12.90 -7.51
N ASN A 139 1.31 -12.27 -7.53
CA ASN A 139 1.99 -11.82 -6.31
C ASN A 139 1.31 -10.54 -5.80
N GLU A 140 0.92 -10.49 -4.53
CA GLU A 140 0.16 -9.37 -3.94
C GLU A 140 0.90 -8.02 -4.05
N HIS A 141 2.24 -8.03 -3.96
CA HIS A 141 3.08 -6.83 -4.16
C HIS A 141 2.98 -6.23 -5.55
N MET A 142 2.84 -7.07 -6.58
CA MET A 142 2.69 -6.60 -7.95
C MET A 142 1.35 -5.88 -8.11
N VAL A 143 0.31 -6.37 -7.43
CA VAL A 143 -1.04 -5.80 -7.45
C VAL A 143 -1.08 -4.42 -6.79
N MET A 144 -0.50 -4.28 -5.59
CA MET A 144 -0.37 -2.97 -4.91
C MET A 144 0.50 -2.01 -5.74
N GLY A 145 1.53 -2.54 -6.42
CA GLY A 145 2.37 -1.80 -7.37
C GLY A 145 1.58 -1.22 -8.55
N PHE A 146 0.60 -1.96 -9.09
CA PHE A 146 -0.33 -1.45 -10.10
C PHE A 146 -1.26 -0.39 -9.53
N LEU A 147 -1.82 -0.55 -8.33
CA LEU A 147 -2.67 0.50 -7.72
C LEU A 147 -1.93 1.85 -7.61
N MET A 148 -0.64 1.82 -7.30
CA MET A 148 0.22 3.01 -7.19
C MET A 148 0.63 3.63 -8.53
N THR A 149 0.20 3.09 -9.69
CA THR A 149 0.56 3.67 -10.99
C THR A 149 -0.25 4.89 -11.40
N PHE A 150 -1.23 5.33 -10.59
CA PHE A 150 -2.11 6.44 -10.93
C PHE A 150 -1.35 7.72 -11.30
N LEU A 151 -0.15 7.93 -10.74
CA LEU A 151 0.75 9.04 -11.09
C LEU A 151 1.26 8.97 -12.53
N LYS A 152 0.86 9.94 -13.37
CA LYS A 152 1.08 9.90 -14.83
C LYS A 152 2.53 9.80 -15.31
N LYS A 153 3.50 10.30 -14.53
CA LYS A 153 4.96 10.20 -14.83
C LYS A 153 5.74 9.32 -13.86
N TYR A 154 5.06 8.53 -13.02
CA TYR A 154 5.72 7.66 -12.04
C TYR A 154 5.32 6.18 -12.18
N SER A 155 4.46 5.81 -13.13
CA SER A 155 3.96 4.44 -13.32
C SER A 155 5.04 3.35 -13.39
N GLN A 156 6.13 3.56 -14.15
CA GLN A 156 7.26 2.61 -14.22
C GLN A 156 7.98 2.46 -12.89
N SER A 157 8.19 3.57 -12.18
CA SER A 157 8.80 3.57 -10.85
C SER A 157 7.86 2.95 -9.81
N ALA A 158 6.55 3.22 -9.88
CA ALA A 158 5.55 2.62 -9.01
C ALA A 158 5.56 1.09 -9.11
N VAL A 159 5.44 0.51 -10.31
CA VAL A 159 5.46 -0.96 -10.45
C VAL A 159 6.86 -1.52 -10.19
N GLY A 160 7.89 -0.97 -10.83
CA GLY A 160 9.25 -1.53 -10.78
C GLY A 160 9.90 -1.42 -9.40
N LEU A 161 9.74 -0.29 -8.72
CA LEU A 161 10.28 -0.12 -7.37
C LEU A 161 9.46 -0.89 -6.33
N THR A 162 8.12 -0.96 -6.47
CA THR A 162 7.31 -1.81 -5.58
C THR A 162 7.69 -3.28 -5.73
N PHE A 163 8.00 -3.73 -6.95
CA PHE A 163 8.48 -5.09 -7.17
C PHE A 163 9.85 -5.34 -6.51
N LEU A 164 10.82 -4.44 -6.69
CA LEU A 164 12.13 -4.54 -6.05
C LEU A 164 12.02 -4.51 -4.52
N VAL A 165 11.27 -3.54 -3.99
CA VAL A 165 11.05 -3.36 -2.54
C VAL A 165 10.36 -4.60 -1.97
N GLY A 166 9.27 -5.06 -2.58
CA GLY A 166 8.56 -6.26 -2.16
C GLY A 166 9.45 -7.50 -2.12
N ALA A 167 10.28 -7.72 -3.15
CA ALA A 167 11.20 -8.86 -3.20
C ALA A 167 12.22 -8.87 -2.06
N ILE A 168 12.76 -7.69 -1.69
CA ILE A 168 13.68 -7.54 -0.56
C ILE A 168 12.93 -7.69 0.76
N LEU A 169 11.79 -7.03 0.90
CA LEU A 169 11.04 -6.98 2.16
C LEU A 169 10.42 -8.34 2.53
N VAL A 170 10.07 -9.21 1.58
CA VAL A 170 9.65 -10.60 1.87
C VAL A 170 10.76 -11.36 2.58
N GLN A 171 12.02 -11.23 2.11
CA GLN A 171 13.16 -11.88 2.76
C GLN A 171 13.36 -11.35 4.18
N VAL A 172 13.21 -10.03 4.37
CA VAL A 172 13.31 -9.38 5.69
C VAL A 172 12.17 -9.83 6.61
N ALA A 173 10.94 -9.92 6.11
CA ALA A 173 9.78 -10.37 6.87
C ALA A 173 9.94 -11.83 7.33
N LEU A 174 10.41 -12.72 6.45
CA LEU A 174 10.75 -14.11 6.78
C LEU A 174 11.80 -14.19 7.90
N ILE A 175 12.82 -13.32 7.87
CA ILE A 175 13.82 -13.25 8.94
C ILE A 175 13.17 -12.77 10.24
N CYS A 176 12.36 -11.72 10.21
CA CYS A 176 11.71 -11.16 11.40
C CYS A 176 10.76 -12.18 12.06
N GLU A 177 9.92 -12.84 11.28
CA GLU A 177 9.03 -13.91 11.76
C GLU A 177 9.82 -15.12 12.25
N GLY A 178 10.86 -15.50 11.51
CA GLY A 178 11.76 -16.60 11.88
C GLY A 178 12.38 -16.36 13.25
N LEU A 179 12.91 -15.17 13.50
CA LEU A 179 13.54 -14.77 14.77
C LEU A 179 12.61 -14.90 15.97
N MET A 180 11.31 -14.61 15.81
CA MET A 180 10.31 -14.78 16.88
C MET A 180 10.04 -16.26 17.20
N ASN A 181 10.28 -17.15 16.25
CA ASN A 181 10.01 -18.58 16.35
C ASN A 181 11.26 -19.45 16.57
N VAL A 182 12.46 -18.85 16.59
CA VAL A 182 13.71 -19.57 16.87
C VAL A 182 13.70 -20.06 18.32
N LYS A 183 13.76 -21.39 18.50
CA LYS A 183 14.08 -22.02 19.79
C LYS A 183 15.60 -22.15 19.93
N LEU A 184 16.13 -21.92 21.14
CA LEU A 184 17.56 -21.95 21.41
C LEU A 184 18.23 -23.22 20.83
N GLY A 185 19.21 -23.03 19.95
CA GLY A 185 19.96 -24.12 19.30
C GLY A 185 19.28 -24.77 18.07
N LYS A 186 18.16 -24.24 17.57
CA LYS A 186 17.48 -24.72 16.36
C LYS A 186 17.28 -23.60 15.34
N ARG A 187 17.32 -23.95 14.06
CA ARG A 187 16.98 -23.03 12.96
C ARG A 187 15.45 -22.84 12.87
N ALA A 188 15.02 -21.67 12.40
CA ALA A 188 13.61 -21.41 12.09
C ALA A 188 13.19 -22.20 10.84
N TYR A 189 11.99 -22.76 10.87
CA TYR A 189 11.46 -23.51 9.73
C TYR A 189 10.73 -22.60 8.75
N ILE A 190 11.05 -22.75 7.47
CA ILE A 190 10.31 -22.15 6.36
C ILE A 190 9.23 -23.14 5.94
N SER A 191 7.98 -22.70 5.96
CA SER A 191 6.77 -23.41 5.50
C SER A 191 5.91 -22.51 4.62
N LEU A 192 4.87 -23.06 3.99
CA LEU A 192 3.90 -22.23 3.25
C LEU A 192 3.22 -21.19 4.17
N GLY A 193 3.00 -21.54 5.44
CA GLY A 193 2.42 -20.61 6.42
C GLY A 193 3.33 -19.43 6.75
N SER A 194 4.65 -19.66 6.85
CA SER A 194 5.61 -18.56 7.06
C SER A 194 5.75 -17.69 5.81
N LEU A 195 5.67 -18.28 4.60
CA LEU A 195 5.65 -17.49 3.37
C LEU A 195 4.42 -16.59 3.30
N LEU A 196 3.24 -17.14 3.62
CA LEU A 196 1.99 -16.38 3.67
C LEU A 196 2.06 -15.24 4.69
N SER A 197 2.53 -15.54 5.90
CA SER A 197 2.64 -14.54 6.98
C SER A 197 3.63 -13.43 6.62
N ALA A 198 4.74 -13.78 5.96
CA ALA A 198 5.70 -12.81 5.43
C ALA A 198 5.11 -11.93 4.32
N ASP A 199 4.33 -12.49 3.39
CA ASP A 199 3.69 -11.74 2.30
C ASP A 199 2.68 -10.72 2.88
N VAL A 200 1.83 -11.16 3.82
CA VAL A 200 0.90 -10.29 4.55
C VAL A 200 1.64 -9.18 5.33
N ALA A 201 2.77 -9.51 5.97
CA ALA A 201 3.56 -8.52 6.68
C ALA A 201 4.09 -7.41 5.76
N VAL A 202 4.50 -7.74 4.53
CA VAL A 202 5.03 -6.78 3.55
C VAL A 202 3.94 -5.85 3.01
N ALA A 203 2.66 -6.20 3.09
CA ALA A 203 1.58 -5.25 2.80
C ALA A 203 1.68 -3.97 3.65
N THR A 204 2.16 -4.09 4.90
CA THR A 204 2.33 -2.97 5.84
C THR A 204 3.24 -1.86 5.27
N PRO A 205 4.52 -2.11 4.94
CA PRO A 205 5.38 -1.09 4.37
C PRO A 205 4.96 -0.62 2.98
N LEU A 206 4.19 -1.42 2.23
CA LEU A 206 3.60 -0.95 0.96
C LEU A 206 2.46 0.06 1.18
N ILE A 207 1.66 -0.11 2.24
CA ILE A 207 0.67 0.91 2.65
C ILE A 207 1.40 2.19 3.07
N SER A 208 2.46 2.08 3.87
CA SER A 208 3.29 3.24 4.25
C SER A 208 3.92 3.93 3.05
N MET A 209 4.39 3.16 2.06
CA MET A 209 4.91 3.68 0.80
C MET A 209 3.90 4.56 0.06
N GLY A 210 2.60 4.23 0.12
CA GLY A 210 1.54 5.06 -0.46
C GLY A 210 1.51 6.50 0.07
N ALA A 211 1.87 6.72 1.34
CA ALA A 211 1.89 8.05 1.96
C ALA A 211 3.11 8.92 1.58
N VAL A 212 4.17 8.30 1.06
CA VAL A 212 5.44 8.95 0.70
C VAL A 212 5.82 8.75 -0.77
N LEU A 213 4.91 8.17 -1.57
CA LEU A 213 5.13 7.81 -2.96
C LEU A 213 5.59 9.03 -3.77
N GLY A 214 6.63 8.86 -4.58
CA GLY A 214 7.20 9.93 -5.41
C GLY A 214 8.03 10.99 -4.64
N LYS A 215 8.03 10.99 -3.30
CA LYS A 215 8.80 11.95 -2.47
C LYS A 215 10.12 11.38 -1.93
N VAL A 216 10.30 10.07 -1.99
CA VAL A 216 11.46 9.36 -1.44
C VAL A 216 12.16 8.47 -2.48
N THR A 217 13.45 8.23 -2.28
CA THR A 217 14.24 7.31 -3.11
C THR A 217 13.96 5.85 -2.74
N TYR A 218 14.21 4.92 -3.67
CA TYR A 218 14.02 3.49 -3.41
C TYR A 218 14.91 2.96 -2.27
N MET A 219 16.12 3.50 -2.08
CA MET A 219 16.97 3.13 -0.94
C MET A 219 16.37 3.59 0.40
N GLN A 220 15.73 4.76 0.42
CA GLN A 220 15.01 5.23 1.60
C GLN A 220 13.77 4.37 1.86
N LEU A 221 13.06 3.92 0.83
CA LEU A 221 11.92 2.99 0.95
C LEU A 221 12.35 1.63 1.51
N ILE A 222 13.44 1.05 1.01
CA ILE A 222 13.98 -0.22 1.53
C ILE A 222 14.36 -0.07 3.00
N PHE A 223 15.06 1.01 3.36
CA PHE A 223 15.45 1.27 4.75
C PHE A 223 14.22 1.45 5.66
N MET A 224 13.25 2.26 5.22
CA MET A 224 11.99 2.45 5.94
C MET A 224 11.27 1.12 6.13
N GLY A 225 11.12 0.32 5.08
CA GLY A 225 10.42 -0.98 5.14
C GLY A 225 11.09 -2.00 6.05
N ILE A 226 12.44 -2.04 6.09
CA ILE A 226 13.17 -2.92 7.03
C ILE A 226 12.86 -2.51 8.47
N VAL A 227 12.93 -1.22 8.77
CA VAL A 227 12.69 -0.68 10.11
C VAL A 227 11.23 -0.89 10.52
N GLU A 228 10.30 -0.66 9.59
CA GLU A 228 8.87 -0.85 9.78
C GLU A 228 8.50 -2.31 10.03
N LEU A 229 9.08 -3.26 9.29
CA LEU A 229 8.83 -4.70 9.50
C LEU A 229 9.28 -5.16 10.89
N ILE A 230 10.42 -4.68 11.38
CA ILE A 230 10.86 -5.00 12.75
C ILE A 230 9.84 -4.50 13.78
N MET A 231 9.35 -3.27 13.62
CA MET A 231 8.34 -2.70 14.52
C MET A 231 6.99 -3.39 14.39
N PHE A 232 6.57 -3.74 13.16
CA PHE A 232 5.38 -4.53 12.87
C PHE A 232 5.43 -5.86 13.61
N THR A 233 6.54 -6.61 13.49
CA THR A 233 6.70 -7.92 14.16
C THR A 233 6.59 -7.80 15.68
N ILE A 234 7.21 -6.77 16.28
CA ILE A 234 7.09 -6.51 17.72
C ILE A 234 5.64 -6.15 18.09
N ASN A 235 5.01 -5.26 17.33
CA ASN A 235 3.64 -4.79 17.57
C ASN A 235 2.63 -5.95 17.48
N LYS A 236 2.73 -6.77 16.44
CA LYS A 236 1.89 -7.96 16.24
C LYS A 236 2.11 -8.99 17.36
N TYR A 237 3.36 -9.26 17.73
CA TYR A 237 3.65 -10.15 18.87
C TYR A 237 3.02 -9.66 20.18
N VAL A 238 3.16 -8.38 20.51
CA VAL A 238 2.55 -7.80 21.72
C VAL A 238 1.02 -7.90 21.65
N GLY A 239 0.42 -7.51 20.53
CA GLY A 239 -1.03 -7.54 20.36
C GLY A 239 -1.64 -8.93 20.43
N GLU A 240 -1.10 -9.89 19.66
CA GLU A 240 -1.65 -11.23 19.57
C GLU A 240 -1.26 -12.11 20.77
N THR A 241 0.00 -12.04 21.22
CA THR A 241 0.49 -12.96 22.27
C THR A 241 0.25 -12.42 23.68
N MET A 242 0.44 -11.12 23.90
CA MET A 242 0.32 -10.53 25.24
C MET A 242 -1.09 -10.02 25.54
N PHE A 243 -1.73 -9.37 24.55
CA PHE A 243 -3.09 -8.85 24.71
C PHE A 243 -4.19 -9.80 24.21
N MET A 244 -3.83 -10.91 23.56
CA MET A 244 -4.79 -11.87 23.00
C MET A 244 -5.78 -11.19 22.04
N ALA A 245 -5.33 -10.15 21.32
CA ALA A 245 -6.14 -9.47 20.34
C ALA A 245 -6.39 -10.39 19.15
N VAL A 246 -7.61 -10.36 18.61
CA VAL A 246 -8.01 -11.11 17.42
C VAL A 246 -8.09 -10.13 16.26
N ASP A 247 -7.35 -10.40 15.18
CA ASP A 247 -7.32 -9.53 14.00
C ASP A 247 -7.12 -10.34 12.70
N ALA A 248 -8.10 -11.18 12.36
CA ALA A 248 -7.93 -12.21 11.33
C ALA A 248 -7.52 -11.69 9.93
N GLY A 249 -8.05 -10.53 9.52
CA GLY A 249 -7.70 -9.85 8.28
C GLY A 249 -6.79 -8.64 8.47
N ASP A 250 -6.08 -8.57 9.60
CA ASP A 250 -5.05 -7.58 9.90
C ASP A 250 -5.48 -6.09 9.72
N SER A 251 -6.73 -5.73 10.05
CA SER A 251 -7.17 -4.34 9.99
C SER A 251 -6.38 -3.44 10.95
N MET A 252 -5.98 -3.97 12.11
CA MET A 252 -5.20 -3.24 13.11
C MET A 252 -3.70 -3.36 12.84
N PHE A 253 -3.18 -4.58 12.70
CA PHE A 253 -1.73 -4.80 12.66
C PHE A 253 -1.09 -4.46 11.32
N VAL A 254 -1.80 -4.61 10.19
CA VAL A 254 -1.29 -4.22 8.86
C VAL A 254 -1.82 -2.84 8.48
N HIS A 255 -3.14 -2.69 8.38
CA HIS A 255 -3.71 -1.49 7.74
C HIS A 255 -3.61 -0.24 8.60
N VAL A 256 -4.06 -0.28 9.85
CA VAL A 256 -3.95 0.86 10.78
C VAL A 256 -2.47 1.17 11.05
N PHE A 257 -1.68 0.16 11.44
CA PHE A 257 -0.27 0.36 11.74
C PHE A 257 0.49 0.96 10.54
N GLY A 258 0.37 0.39 9.34
CA GLY A 258 1.02 0.91 8.13
C GLY A 258 0.53 2.30 7.75
N ALA A 259 -0.78 2.57 7.78
CA ALA A 259 -1.31 3.89 7.44
C ALA A 259 -0.76 4.99 8.36
N TYR A 260 -0.77 4.77 9.68
CA TYR A 260 -0.25 5.75 10.64
C TYR A 260 1.28 5.84 10.63
N PHE A 261 1.99 4.73 10.38
CA PHE A 261 3.43 4.74 10.20
C PHE A 261 3.83 5.60 9.00
N GLY A 262 3.23 5.35 7.83
CA GLY A 262 3.45 6.14 6.61
C GLY A 262 3.11 7.61 6.79
N LEU A 263 1.99 7.93 7.45
CA LEU A 263 1.63 9.33 7.76
C LEU A 263 2.64 10.00 8.69
N ALA A 264 3.16 9.30 9.71
CA ALA A 264 4.19 9.85 10.59
C ALA A 264 5.50 10.13 9.83
N ILE A 265 5.90 9.23 8.94
CA ILE A 265 7.06 9.43 8.07
C ILE A 265 6.84 10.61 7.12
N SER A 266 5.68 10.67 6.47
CA SER A 266 5.28 11.76 5.57
C SER A 266 5.31 13.12 6.28
N PHE A 267 4.81 13.19 7.52
CA PHE A 267 4.90 14.38 8.38
C PHE A 267 6.33 14.81 8.68
N VAL A 268 7.23 13.86 8.96
CA VAL A 268 8.65 14.16 9.22
C VAL A 268 9.35 14.68 7.96
N PHE A 269 9.01 14.15 6.78
CA PHE A 269 9.59 14.58 5.50
C PHE A 269 8.93 15.83 4.89
N GLY A 270 7.72 16.18 5.34
CA GLY A 270 6.96 17.35 4.89
C GLY A 270 7.77 18.63 4.96
N THR A 271 7.77 19.39 3.86
CA THR A 271 8.45 20.70 3.82
C THR A 271 7.54 21.78 4.40
N LYS A 272 8.12 22.76 5.10
CA LYS A 272 7.39 23.91 5.65
C LYS A 272 6.85 24.88 4.59
N GLU A 273 7.10 24.60 3.31
CA GLU A 273 6.62 25.42 2.21
C GLU A 273 5.16 25.08 1.91
N LYS A 274 4.38 26.08 1.46
CA LYS A 274 2.97 25.84 1.13
C LYS A 274 2.88 24.68 0.13
N PRO A 275 1.98 23.70 0.35
CA PRO A 275 1.77 22.63 -0.61
C PRO A 275 1.35 23.28 -1.93
N LYS A 276 2.27 23.27 -2.89
CA LYS A 276 1.94 23.54 -4.28
C LYS A 276 1.58 22.18 -4.84
N GLU A 277 0.34 22.02 -5.30
CA GLU A 277 0.01 20.87 -6.15
C GLU A 277 1.00 20.89 -7.30
N HIS A 278 1.93 19.94 -7.27
CA HIS A 278 2.88 19.80 -8.36
C HIS A 278 2.11 19.18 -9.53
N ALA A 279 2.21 19.79 -10.71
CA ALA A 279 1.57 19.29 -11.94
C ALA A 279 1.94 17.83 -12.33
N LEU A 280 2.84 17.21 -11.58
CA LEU A 280 3.30 15.83 -11.72
C LEU A 280 2.61 14.84 -10.74
N GLU A 281 1.90 15.32 -9.72
CA GLU A 281 1.09 14.52 -8.79
C GLU A 281 -0.31 14.16 -9.36
N MET A 282 -0.49 14.41 -10.65
CA MET A 282 -1.74 14.26 -11.40
C MET A 282 -1.81 12.88 -12.09
N SER A 283 -3.02 12.39 -12.36
CA SER A 283 -3.22 11.15 -13.13
C SER A 283 -3.38 11.45 -14.62
N SER A 284 -3.74 10.43 -15.38
CA SER A 284 -4.02 10.50 -16.80
C SER A 284 -4.90 9.30 -17.12
N TYR A 285 -5.70 9.37 -18.18
CA TYR A 285 -6.59 8.26 -18.53
C TYR A 285 -5.87 6.90 -18.55
N GLN A 286 -4.67 6.85 -19.13
CA GLN A 286 -3.89 5.62 -19.21
C GLN A 286 -3.38 5.16 -17.84
N SER A 287 -2.83 6.07 -17.03
CA SER A 287 -2.32 5.72 -15.70
C SER A 287 -3.44 5.29 -14.74
N ASP A 288 -4.64 5.86 -14.91
CA ASP A 288 -5.83 5.48 -14.16
C ASP A 288 -6.38 4.11 -14.55
N VAL A 289 -6.39 3.78 -15.84
CA VAL A 289 -6.74 2.42 -16.31
C VAL A 289 -5.74 1.39 -15.76
N PHE A 290 -4.43 1.70 -15.73
CA PHE A 290 -3.44 0.81 -15.10
C PHE A 290 -3.65 0.66 -13.59
N ALA A 291 -4.00 1.74 -12.87
CA ALA A 291 -4.29 1.67 -11.44
C ALA A 291 -5.57 0.88 -11.12
N MET A 292 -6.56 0.92 -12.02
CA MET A 292 -7.76 0.10 -11.92
C MET A 292 -7.47 -1.40 -12.04
N ILE A 293 -6.43 -1.82 -12.77
CA ILE A 293 -5.99 -3.23 -12.78
C ILE A 293 -5.62 -3.65 -11.35
N GLY A 294 -4.79 -2.86 -10.67
CA GLY A 294 -4.43 -3.10 -9.26
C GLY A 294 -5.66 -3.15 -8.35
N THR A 295 -6.56 -2.18 -8.50
CA THR A 295 -7.82 -2.10 -7.74
C THR A 295 -8.65 -3.37 -7.88
N VAL A 296 -8.89 -3.84 -9.12
CA VAL A 296 -9.73 -5.01 -9.38
C VAL A 296 -9.09 -6.28 -8.81
N PHE A 297 -7.78 -6.45 -8.96
CA PHE A 297 -7.08 -7.60 -8.39
C PHE A 297 -7.10 -7.59 -6.84
N LEU A 298 -6.92 -6.43 -6.19
CA LEU A 298 -7.09 -6.32 -4.74
C LEU A 298 -8.52 -6.67 -4.33
N TRP A 299 -9.51 -6.11 -5.01
CA TRP A 299 -10.92 -6.35 -4.72
C TRP A 299 -11.28 -7.84 -4.83
N LEU A 300 -10.79 -8.51 -5.88
CA LEU A 300 -11.02 -9.93 -6.12
C LEU A 300 -10.35 -10.84 -5.09
N PHE A 301 -9.13 -10.52 -4.67
CA PHE A 301 -8.34 -11.36 -3.77
C PHE A 301 -8.49 -11.01 -2.28
N TRP A 302 -9.17 -9.91 -1.94
CA TRP A 302 -9.40 -9.53 -0.54
C TRP A 302 -10.05 -10.60 0.34
N PRO A 303 -11.06 -11.36 -0.14
CA PRO A 303 -11.63 -12.46 0.65
C PRO A 303 -10.59 -13.54 0.99
N SER A 304 -9.62 -13.80 0.10
CA SER A 304 -8.50 -14.71 0.37
C SER A 304 -7.59 -14.12 1.43
N PHE A 305 -7.21 -12.84 1.30
CA PHE A 305 -6.36 -12.13 2.27
C PHE A 305 -6.94 -12.21 3.69
N ASN A 306 -8.20 -11.84 3.88
CA ASN A 306 -8.87 -11.85 5.19
C ASN A 306 -9.13 -13.26 5.76
N SER A 307 -8.98 -14.32 4.95
CA SER A 307 -9.25 -15.71 5.34
C SER A 307 -8.01 -16.60 5.36
N ALA A 308 -6.86 -16.06 4.98
CA ALA A 308 -5.64 -16.83 4.77
C ALA A 308 -5.11 -17.44 6.08
N GLY A 309 -5.24 -16.72 7.20
CA GLY A 309 -4.87 -17.18 8.54
C GLY A 309 -5.92 -18.03 9.27
N LEU A 310 -7.09 -18.28 8.65
CA LEU A 310 -8.22 -18.97 9.27
C LEU A 310 -8.42 -20.38 8.69
N THR A 311 -9.13 -21.24 9.44
CA THR A 311 -9.47 -22.59 9.00
C THR A 311 -10.92 -22.95 9.33
N GLY A 312 -11.48 -23.95 8.63
CA GLY A 312 -12.83 -24.45 8.88
C GLY A 312 -13.92 -23.40 8.70
N ASP A 313 -14.89 -23.38 9.62
CA ASP A 313 -16.05 -22.49 9.54
C ASP A 313 -15.66 -21.00 9.61
N ASP A 314 -14.60 -20.66 10.33
CA ASP A 314 -14.10 -19.29 10.47
C ASP A 314 -13.59 -18.76 9.12
N GLN A 315 -12.88 -19.60 8.37
CA GLN A 315 -12.41 -19.28 7.02
C GLN A 315 -13.56 -19.02 6.06
N GLN A 316 -14.58 -19.89 6.09
CA GLN A 316 -15.77 -19.71 5.26
C GLN A 316 -16.50 -18.40 5.58
N ARG A 317 -16.64 -18.06 6.87
CA ARG A 317 -17.25 -16.80 7.29
C ARG A 317 -16.43 -15.60 6.85
N ALA A 318 -15.10 -15.65 6.97
CA ALA A 318 -14.24 -14.56 6.53
C ALA A 318 -14.36 -14.26 5.05
N ILE A 319 -14.45 -15.30 4.20
CA ILE A 319 -14.69 -15.13 2.77
C ILE A 319 -16.03 -14.44 2.52
N ILE A 320 -17.11 -14.93 3.13
CA ILE A 320 -18.47 -14.40 2.92
C ILE A 320 -18.59 -12.97 3.45
N ASN A 321 -18.17 -12.70 4.68
CA ASN A 321 -18.24 -11.39 5.31
C ASN A 321 -17.41 -10.36 4.53
N THR A 322 -16.21 -10.74 4.07
CA THR A 322 -15.37 -9.86 3.27
C THR A 322 -16.00 -9.53 1.93
N LEU A 323 -16.53 -10.53 1.22
CA LEU A 323 -17.16 -10.32 -0.08
C LEU A 323 -18.40 -9.40 0.03
N LEU A 324 -19.24 -9.60 1.06
CA LEU A 324 -20.39 -8.74 1.31
C LEU A 324 -19.97 -7.30 1.63
N SER A 325 -19.01 -7.13 2.54
CA SER A 325 -18.50 -5.81 2.94
C SER A 325 -17.89 -5.05 1.77
N ILE A 326 -16.97 -5.67 1.03
CA ILE A 326 -16.27 -5.00 -0.08
C ILE A 326 -17.21 -4.72 -1.27
N SER A 327 -18.27 -5.52 -1.45
CA SER A 327 -19.34 -5.25 -2.43
C SER A 327 -20.18 -4.03 -2.03
N ALA A 328 -20.58 -3.94 -0.76
CA ALA A 328 -21.31 -2.77 -0.25
C ALA A 328 -20.46 -1.50 -0.33
N SER A 329 -19.18 -1.58 0.04
CA SER A 329 -18.22 -0.46 -0.08
C SER A 329 -18.07 -0.01 -1.52
N CYS A 330 -18.02 -0.94 -2.48
CA CYS A 330 -17.94 -0.61 -3.89
C CYS A 330 -19.16 0.20 -4.37
N VAL A 331 -20.37 -0.32 -4.16
CA VAL A 331 -21.61 0.37 -4.59
C VAL A 331 -21.73 1.76 -3.96
N ILE A 332 -21.47 1.84 -2.66
CA ILE A 332 -21.59 3.10 -1.91
C ILE A 332 -20.49 4.09 -2.31
N THR A 333 -19.29 3.62 -2.64
CA THR A 333 -18.22 4.47 -3.18
C THR A 333 -18.66 5.18 -4.45
N PHE A 334 -19.24 4.45 -5.42
CA PHE A 334 -19.75 5.07 -6.65
C PHE A 334 -20.86 6.09 -6.36
N ALA A 335 -21.83 5.72 -5.52
CA ALA A 335 -22.94 6.60 -5.16
C ALA A 335 -22.44 7.90 -4.50
N VAL A 336 -21.58 7.79 -3.49
CA VAL A 336 -21.05 8.95 -2.76
C VAL A 336 -20.10 9.76 -3.65
N SER A 337 -19.30 9.12 -4.50
CA SER A 337 -18.39 9.79 -5.44
C SER A 337 -19.16 10.74 -6.37
N ALA A 338 -20.26 10.29 -6.96
CA ALA A 338 -21.13 11.15 -7.75
C ALA A 338 -21.78 12.25 -6.89
N LEU A 339 -22.30 11.91 -5.69
CA LEU A 339 -22.96 12.89 -4.82
C LEU A 339 -22.06 14.04 -4.34
N VAL A 340 -20.74 13.81 -4.24
CA VAL A 340 -19.76 14.83 -3.81
C VAL A 340 -19.01 15.49 -4.96
N SER A 341 -19.28 15.08 -6.21
CA SER A 341 -18.81 15.73 -7.43
C SER A 341 -19.74 16.89 -7.80
N GLU A 342 -19.18 17.99 -8.30
CA GLU A 342 -19.97 19.15 -8.74
C GLU A 342 -20.87 18.81 -9.94
N ASP A 343 -20.41 17.90 -10.82
CA ASP A 343 -21.09 17.50 -12.05
C ASP A 343 -21.84 16.17 -11.92
N ASN A 344 -21.94 15.60 -10.71
CA ASN A 344 -22.45 14.25 -10.46
C ASN A 344 -21.70 13.14 -11.22
N LYS A 345 -20.43 13.37 -11.54
CA LYS A 345 -19.57 12.42 -12.24
C LYS A 345 -18.75 11.60 -11.25
N PHE A 346 -18.29 10.43 -11.68
CA PHE A 346 -17.43 9.61 -10.85
C PHE A 346 -15.99 10.11 -10.93
N ASN A 347 -15.36 10.25 -9.76
CA ASN A 347 -13.93 10.50 -9.65
C ASN A 347 -13.17 9.17 -9.53
N MET A 348 -12.13 9.01 -10.34
CA MET A 348 -11.40 7.74 -10.43
C MET A 348 -10.57 7.43 -9.17
N VAL A 349 -10.04 8.45 -8.48
CA VAL A 349 -9.30 8.24 -7.21
C VAL A 349 -10.21 7.65 -6.14
N HIS A 350 -11.47 8.10 -6.09
CA HIS A 350 -12.47 7.51 -5.19
C HIS A 350 -12.69 6.03 -5.53
N VAL A 351 -12.87 5.69 -6.81
CA VAL A 351 -13.17 4.32 -7.25
C VAL A 351 -11.97 3.39 -7.03
N GLN A 352 -10.76 3.81 -7.38
CA GLN A 352 -9.54 3.01 -7.22
C GLN A 352 -9.26 2.63 -5.76
N ASN A 353 -9.60 3.51 -4.82
CA ASN A 353 -9.20 3.33 -3.41
C ASN A 353 -10.37 3.00 -2.48
N SER A 354 -11.49 3.73 -2.58
CA SER A 354 -12.59 3.62 -1.60
C SER A 354 -13.48 2.40 -1.80
N THR A 355 -13.47 1.80 -3.01
CA THR A 355 -14.14 0.52 -3.26
C THR A 355 -13.55 -0.62 -2.42
N LEU A 356 -12.29 -0.48 -2.01
CA LEU A 356 -11.52 -1.44 -1.22
C LEU A 356 -11.72 -1.28 0.30
N ALA A 357 -12.25 -0.14 0.76
CA ALA A 357 -12.34 0.21 2.18
C ALA A 357 -13.12 -0.82 3.01
N GLY A 358 -14.15 -1.44 2.43
CA GLY A 358 -14.91 -2.51 3.09
C GLY A 358 -14.10 -3.76 3.40
N GLY A 359 -13.11 -4.09 2.57
CA GLY A 359 -12.18 -5.20 2.82
C GLY A 359 -11.29 -4.93 4.02
N VAL A 360 -10.76 -3.71 4.11
CA VAL A 360 -9.98 -3.23 5.28
C VAL A 360 -10.85 -3.22 6.54
N ALA A 361 -12.03 -2.63 6.49
CA ALA A 361 -12.85 -2.37 7.67
C ALA A 361 -13.40 -3.64 8.35
N ILE A 362 -13.68 -4.69 7.57
CA ILE A 362 -14.21 -5.95 8.10
C ILE A 362 -13.11 -6.91 8.58
N GLY A 363 -11.84 -6.70 8.22
CA GLY A 363 -10.74 -7.65 8.41
C GLY A 363 -10.66 -8.27 9.81
N THR A 364 -10.64 -7.44 10.87
CA THR A 364 -10.64 -7.93 12.27
C THR A 364 -11.79 -8.88 12.56
N ALA A 365 -12.99 -8.51 12.10
CA ALA A 365 -14.24 -9.23 12.37
C ALA A 365 -14.57 -10.29 11.30
N ALA A 366 -13.74 -10.48 10.29
CA ALA A 366 -14.07 -11.28 9.11
C ALA A 366 -14.44 -12.72 9.50
N GLY A 367 -13.61 -13.36 10.32
CA GLY A 367 -13.85 -14.72 10.83
C GLY A 367 -14.92 -14.82 11.93
N MET A 368 -15.41 -13.70 12.46
CA MET A 368 -16.38 -13.70 13.56
C MET A 368 -17.80 -14.02 13.06
N MET A 369 -18.69 -14.37 13.99
CA MET A 369 -20.11 -14.62 13.73
C MET A 369 -20.89 -13.32 13.48
N CYS A 370 -20.43 -12.50 12.56
CA CYS A 370 -21.18 -11.35 12.06
C CYS A 370 -22.38 -11.84 11.24
N GLN A 371 -23.55 -11.26 11.48
CA GLN A 371 -24.67 -11.48 10.57
C GLN A 371 -24.33 -10.85 9.20
N PRO A 372 -24.79 -11.43 8.06
CA PRO A 372 -24.52 -10.88 6.73
C PRO A 372 -24.86 -9.39 6.58
N VAL A 373 -25.93 -8.94 7.23
CA VAL A 373 -26.31 -7.51 7.27
C VAL A 373 -25.26 -6.64 7.96
N GLY A 374 -24.58 -7.15 8.98
CA GLY A 374 -23.51 -6.45 9.67
C GLY A 374 -22.32 -6.20 8.74
N ALA A 375 -21.92 -7.22 7.96
CA ALA A 375 -20.85 -7.07 6.97
C ALA A 375 -21.19 -6.03 5.90
N LEU A 376 -22.43 -6.04 5.38
CA LEU A 376 -22.91 -5.03 4.42
C LEU A 376 -22.88 -3.61 5.01
N ILE A 377 -23.31 -3.44 6.27
CA ILE A 377 -23.31 -2.14 6.95
C ILE A 377 -21.89 -1.62 7.14
N VAL A 378 -20.95 -2.46 7.60
CA VAL A 378 -19.54 -2.09 7.76
C VAL A 378 -18.97 -1.60 6.43
N GLY A 379 -19.18 -2.36 5.36
CA GLY A 379 -18.74 -1.99 4.02
C GLY A 379 -19.35 -0.69 3.50
N ALA A 380 -20.65 -0.50 3.68
CA ALA A 380 -21.33 0.72 3.27
C ALA A 380 -20.77 1.95 4.00
N ILE A 381 -20.63 1.87 5.33
CA ILE A 381 -20.11 2.97 6.15
C ILE A 381 -18.65 3.26 5.79
N SER A 382 -17.81 2.24 5.61
CA SER A 382 -16.40 2.44 5.23
C SER A 382 -16.26 3.09 3.85
N GLY A 383 -17.11 2.74 2.89
CA GLY A 383 -17.13 3.38 1.57
C GLY A 383 -17.44 4.88 1.66
N ILE A 384 -18.45 5.26 2.47
CA ILE A 384 -18.78 6.68 2.74
C ILE A 384 -17.58 7.39 3.36
N ILE A 385 -17.05 6.84 4.45
CA ILE A 385 -15.95 7.46 5.20
C ILE A 385 -14.72 7.63 4.31
N SER A 386 -14.39 6.63 3.50
CA SER A 386 -13.23 6.68 2.60
C SER A 386 -13.39 7.77 1.53
N VAL A 387 -14.53 7.86 0.85
CA VAL A 387 -14.78 8.92 -0.16
C VAL A 387 -14.72 10.31 0.48
N LEU A 388 -15.38 10.51 1.63
CA LEU A 388 -15.32 11.78 2.36
C LEU A 388 -13.89 12.10 2.84
N GLY A 389 -13.12 11.06 3.18
CA GLY A 389 -11.71 11.16 3.52
C GLY A 389 -10.89 11.76 2.37
N TYR A 390 -11.03 11.19 1.16
CA TYR A 390 -10.37 11.71 -0.04
C TYR A 390 -10.79 13.14 -0.38
N LYS A 391 -12.10 13.42 -0.36
CA LYS A 391 -12.64 14.73 -0.77
C LYS A 391 -12.30 15.85 0.22
N TYR A 392 -12.39 15.60 1.52
CA TYR A 392 -12.31 16.64 2.55
C TYR A 392 -11.11 16.47 3.48
N LEU A 393 -10.92 15.29 4.06
CA LEU A 393 -9.88 15.08 5.09
C LEU A 393 -8.47 15.23 4.52
N THR A 394 -8.19 14.66 3.34
CA THR A 394 -6.89 14.77 2.68
C THR A 394 -6.51 16.23 2.42
N VAL A 395 -7.46 17.05 1.97
CA VAL A 395 -7.26 18.50 1.74
C VAL A 395 -6.94 19.21 3.06
N ILE A 396 -7.70 18.91 4.11
CA ILE A 396 -7.48 19.47 5.45
C ILE A 396 -6.11 19.08 5.99
N MET A 397 -5.72 17.81 5.86
CA MET A 397 -4.43 17.30 6.34
C MET A 397 -3.25 17.93 5.59
N LYS A 398 -3.34 18.13 4.27
CA LYS A 398 -2.34 18.87 3.50
C LYS A 398 -2.16 20.31 4.01
N ILE A 399 -3.27 20.96 4.38
CA ILE A 399 -3.24 22.36 4.89
C ILE A 399 -2.70 22.45 6.32
N ILE A 400 -3.21 21.61 7.23
CA ILE A 400 -2.94 21.70 8.67
C ILE A 400 -1.61 21.03 9.04
N VAL A 401 -1.36 19.86 8.47
CA VAL A 401 -0.25 18.97 8.87
C VAL A 401 0.95 19.09 7.92
N GLN A 402 0.81 19.82 6.80
CA GLN A 402 1.86 20.03 5.80
C GLN A 402 2.46 18.70 5.26
N LEU A 403 1.60 17.70 5.08
CA LEU A 403 1.94 16.40 4.49
C LEU A 403 2.32 16.50 3.00
#